data_AF-A0A7S1E6U5-F1
#
_entry.id   AF-A0A7S1E6U5-F1
#
_cell.length_a   1.000
_cell.length_b   1.000
_cell.length_c   1.000
_cell.angle_alpha   90.00
_cell.angle_beta   90.00
_cell.angle_gamma   90.00
#
_symmetry.space_group_name_H-M   'P 1'
#
loop_
_entity.id
_entity.type
_entity.pdbx_description
1 polymer ?
#
loop_
_entity_poly.entity_id
_entity_poly.type
_entity_poly.pdbx_seq_one_letter_code
_entity_poly.pdbx_strand_id
1 'polypeptide(L)'
;MSCEAASELSGRGVSVSLVMQEAAPLSGVLPHYLATHVLWCMRRSGVQVLPYTTLDYVRGNRSLHLTDGGEGERYLDIYLSKTFDRIDAKRYRTDALVIIPTDPVGNTSLATHRSGLE
;
A
#
# COMPACT_ATOMS: atom_id res chain seq x y z
N MET A 1 3.42 5.76 10.93
CA MET A 1 4.43 5.31 9.95
C MET A 1 3.96 5.48 8.50
N SER A 2 2.93 4.79 8.01
CA SER A 2 2.54 4.86 6.58
C SER A 2 2.06 6.23 6.09
N CYS A 3 1.23 6.92 6.88
CA CYS A 3 0.73 8.25 6.54
C CYS A 3 1.83 9.30 6.46
N GLU A 4 2.80 9.21 7.36
CA GLU A 4 3.91 10.15 7.48
C GLU A 4 4.86 10.01 6.29
N ALA A 5 5.29 8.79 5.99
CA ALA A 5 6.13 8.50 4.82
C ALA A 5 5.47 8.94 3.51
N ALA A 6 4.17 8.67 3.34
CA ALA A 6 3.43 9.11 2.15
C ALA A 6 3.35 10.64 2.05
N SER A 7 3.13 11.33 3.17
CA SER A 7 3.06 12.80 3.21
C SER A 7 4.41 13.43 2.93
N GLU A 8 5.49 12.86 3.46
CA GLU A 8 6.86 13.34 3.23
C GLU A 8 7.26 13.18 1.76
N LEU A 9 7.03 12.00 1.15
CA LEU A 9 7.31 11.76 -0.26
C LEU A 9 6.50 12.70 -1.16
N SER A 10 5.22 12.90 -0.83
CA SER A 10 4.38 13.84 -1.58
C SER A 10 4.86 15.29 -1.43
N GLY A 11 5.32 15.68 -0.24
CA GLY A 11 5.95 16.99 0.00
C GLY A 11 7.24 17.22 -0.78
N ARG A 12 7.93 16.15 -1.20
CA ARG A 12 9.10 16.19 -2.10
C ARG A 12 8.72 16.22 -3.58
N GLY A 13 7.42 16.31 -3.91
CA GLY A 13 6.91 16.34 -5.28
C GLY A 13 6.72 14.96 -5.93
N VAL A 14 6.84 13.87 -5.16
CA VAL A 14 6.60 12.52 -5.66
C VAL A 14 5.10 12.25 -5.75
N SER A 15 4.63 11.65 -6.84
CA SER A 15 3.26 11.15 -6.95
C SER A 15 3.09 9.90 -6.10
N VAL A 16 2.26 9.96 -5.05
CA VAL A 16 2.08 8.89 -4.09
C VAL A 16 0.62 8.44 -4.04
N SER A 17 0.40 7.14 -4.18
CA SER A 17 -0.89 6.50 -3.94
C SER A 17 -0.80 5.62 -2.69
N LEU A 18 -1.64 5.89 -1.69
CA LEU A 18 -1.74 5.09 -0.47
C LEU A 18 -2.91 4.11 -0.59
N VAL A 19 -2.60 2.81 -0.64
CA VAL A 19 -3.57 1.71 -0.69
C VAL A 19 -3.83 1.19 0.72
N MET A 20 -5.09 1.07 1.11
CA MET A 20 -5.49 0.56 2.43
C MET A 20 -6.80 -0.22 2.37
N GLN A 21 -6.93 -1.21 3.25
CA GLN A 21 -8.13 -2.04 3.34
C GLN A 21 -9.24 -1.33 4.11
N GLU A 22 -8.86 -0.42 5.00
CA GLU A 22 -9.76 0.34 5.85
C GLU A 22 -10.41 1.53 5.13
N ALA A 23 -11.40 2.12 5.80
CA ALA A 23 -12.11 3.31 5.34
C ALA A 23 -11.25 4.58 5.36
N ALA A 24 -10.35 4.67 6.35
CA ALA A 24 -9.52 5.83 6.62
C ALA A 24 -8.22 5.40 7.30
N PRO A 25 -7.14 6.19 7.18
CA PRO A 25 -5.90 5.88 7.86
C PRO A 25 -6.10 5.91 9.39
N LEU A 26 -5.41 5.01 10.09
CA LEU A 26 -5.44 4.91 11.56
C LEU A 26 -6.82 4.62 12.15
N SER A 27 -7.79 4.12 11.38
CA SER A 27 -9.15 3.85 11.88
C SER A 27 -9.21 2.78 12.98
N GLY A 28 -8.19 1.93 13.13
CA GLY A 28 -8.07 0.98 14.22
C GLY A 28 -7.52 1.58 15.54
N VAL A 29 -7.05 2.83 15.50
CA VAL A 29 -6.40 3.51 16.64
C VAL A 29 -7.15 4.79 17.02
N LEU A 30 -7.62 5.54 16.03
CA LEU A 30 -8.27 6.83 16.21
C LEU A 30 -9.80 6.71 16.10
N PRO A 31 -10.55 7.53 16.86
CA PRO A 31 -11.97 7.75 16.61
C PRO A 31 -12.25 8.12 15.15
N HIS A 32 -13.41 7.72 14.64
CA HIS A 32 -13.79 7.86 13.23
C HIS A 32 -13.64 9.29 12.68
N TYR A 33 -14.01 10.31 13.47
CA TYR A 33 -13.91 11.70 13.05
C TYR A 33 -12.44 12.16 12.88
N LEU A 34 -11.52 11.70 13.73
CA LEU A 34 -10.09 11.99 13.60
C LEU A 34 -9.47 11.23 12.43
N ALA A 35 -9.80 9.95 12.26
CA ALA A 35 -9.32 9.17 11.11
C ALA A 35 -9.76 9.80 9.78
N THR A 36 -11.02 10.26 9.70
CA THR A 36 -11.55 10.99 8.54
C THR A 36 -10.84 12.33 8.34
N HIS A 37 -10.53 13.06 9.42
CA HIS A 37 -9.74 14.28 9.33
C HIS A 37 -8.32 14.02 8.78
N VAL A 38 -7.65 12.96 9.25
CA VAL A 38 -6.34 12.54 8.73
C VAL A 38 -6.43 12.19 7.24
N LEU A 39 -7.45 11.43 6.82
CA LEU A 39 -7.70 11.13 5.41
C LEU A 39 -7.80 12.41 4.57
N TRP A 40 -8.53 13.41 5.07
CA TRP A 40 -8.67 14.69 4.39
C TRP A 40 -7.34 15.45 4.29
N CYS A 41 -6.57 15.50 5.38
CA CYS A 41 -5.24 16.11 5.39
C CYS A 41 -4.30 15.46 4.37
N MET A 42 -4.28 14.12 4.27
CA MET A 42 -3.46 13.39 3.30
C MET A 42 -3.84 13.72 1.85
N ARG A 43 -5.14 13.79 1.55
CA ARG A 43 -5.60 14.19 0.21
C ARG A 43 -5.20 15.62 -0.11
N ARG A 44 -5.32 16.52 0.87
CA ARG A 44 -4.93 17.93 0.72
C ARG A 44 -3.42 18.09 0.49
N SER A 45 -2.59 17.22 1.04
CA SER A 45 -1.15 17.23 0.80
C SER A 45 -0.74 16.62 -0.55
N GLY A 46 -1.71 16.16 -1.37
CA GLY A 46 -1.44 15.60 -2.70
C GLY A 46 -1.35 14.08 -2.74
N VAL A 47 -1.59 13.37 -1.63
CA VAL A 47 -1.57 11.91 -1.60
C VAL A 47 -2.89 11.35 -2.13
N GLN A 48 -2.82 10.48 -3.13
CA GLN A 48 -3.99 9.76 -3.60
C GLN A 48 -4.32 8.60 -2.66
N VAL A 49 -5.36 8.72 -1.86
CA VAL A 49 -5.76 7.66 -0.93
C VAL A 49 -6.83 6.76 -1.54
N LEU A 50 -6.56 5.44 -1.58
CA LEU A 50 -7.40 4.38 -2.11
C LEU A 50 -7.93 3.50 -0.94
N PRO A 51 -9.04 3.89 -0.28
CA PRO A 51 -9.65 3.09 0.78
C PRO A 51 -10.36 1.87 0.22
N TYR A 52 -10.61 0.88 1.09
CA TYR A 52 -11.27 -0.38 0.75
C TYR A 52 -10.63 -1.08 -0.45
N THR A 53 -9.30 -1.02 -0.54
CA THR A 53 -8.55 -1.51 -1.68
C THR A 53 -7.45 -2.45 -1.21
N THR A 54 -7.34 -3.61 -1.85
CA THR A 54 -6.32 -4.62 -1.59
C THR A 54 -5.40 -4.77 -2.77
N LEU A 55 -4.13 -5.07 -2.49
CA LEU A 55 -3.16 -5.48 -3.50
C LEU A 55 -3.36 -6.97 -3.79
N ASP A 56 -3.69 -7.31 -5.03
CA ASP A 56 -3.88 -8.71 -5.44
C ASP A 56 -2.56 -9.34 -5.88
N TYR A 57 -1.90 -8.71 -6.86
CA TYR A 57 -0.59 -9.15 -7.33
C TYR A 57 0.20 -8.01 -7.99
N VAL A 58 1.51 -8.23 -8.07
CA VAL A 58 2.47 -7.29 -8.65
C VAL A 58 3.17 -7.98 -9.82
N ARG A 59 3.21 -7.32 -10.97
CA ARG A 59 3.94 -7.77 -12.15
C ARG A 59 5.05 -6.77 -12.45
N GLY A 60 6.29 -7.20 -12.25
CA GLY A 60 7.45 -6.44 -12.72
C GLY A 60 7.58 -6.61 -14.22
N ASN A 61 7.48 -5.52 -14.99
CA ASN A 61 7.69 -5.60 -16.42
C ASN A 61 9.17 -5.43 -16.72
N ARG A 62 9.94 -6.52 -16.60
CA ARG A 62 11.28 -6.58 -17.22
C ARG A 62 11.06 -6.84 -18.70
N SER A 63 10.94 -5.77 -19.47
CA SER A 63 11.14 -5.85 -20.92
C SER A 63 12.57 -6.34 -21.17
N LEU A 64 12.74 -7.66 -21.31
CA LEU A 64 13.93 -8.28 -21.91
C LEU A 64 13.82 -8.13 -23.43
N HIS A 65 13.75 -6.91 -23.93
CA HIS A 65 14.09 -6.66 -25.32
C HIS A 65 15.61 -6.68 -25.44
N LEU A 66 16.16 -7.88 -25.66
CA LEU A 66 17.56 -8.15 -26.03
C LEU A 66 17.87 -7.71 -27.47
N THR A 67 17.26 -6.63 -27.94
CA THR A 67 17.46 -6.11 -29.30
C THR A 67 17.67 -4.60 -29.21
N ASP A 68 18.93 -4.22 -29.36
CA ASP A 68 19.47 -2.88 -29.63
C ASP A 68 18.98 -1.70 -28.76
N GLY A 69 19.82 -1.34 -27.79
CA GLY A 69 20.11 0.07 -27.47
C GLY A 69 19.07 0.88 -26.70
N GLY A 70 17.89 0.34 -26.39
CA GLY A 70 16.87 1.02 -25.58
C GLY A 70 17.00 0.70 -24.09
N GLU A 71 17.24 1.70 -23.24
CA GLU A 71 17.03 1.59 -21.79
C GLU A 71 15.57 1.20 -21.53
N GLY A 72 15.32 -0.09 -21.30
CA GLY A 72 13.96 -0.58 -21.02
C GLY A 72 13.39 0.08 -19.76
N GLU A 73 12.25 0.76 -19.90
CA GLU A 73 11.54 1.39 -18.79
C GLU A 73 11.25 0.36 -17.67
N ARG A 74 11.80 0.62 -16.48
CA ARG A 74 11.60 -0.24 -15.30
C ARG A 74 10.39 0.25 -14.53
N TYR A 75 9.20 -0.23 -14.87
CA TYR A 75 7.99 0.03 -14.11
C TYR A 75 7.36 -1.26 -13.57
N LEU A 76 6.55 -1.10 -12.53
CA LEU A 76 5.75 -2.12 -11.90
C LEU A 76 4.28 -1.93 -12.30
N ASP A 77 3.66 -2.99 -12.79
CA ASP A 77 2.21 -3.07 -12.90
C ASP A 77 1.66 -3.66 -11.59
N ILE A 78 0.82 -2.89 -10.89
CA ILE A 78 0.13 -3.34 -9.69
C ILE A 78 -1.36 -3.53 -10.00
N TYR A 79 -1.92 -4.62 -9.49
CA TYR A 79 -3.32 -4.96 -9.65
C TYR A 79 -4.02 -4.85 -8.30
N LEU A 80 -5.01 -3.97 -8.24
CA LEU A 80 -5.73 -3.63 -7.03
C LEU A 80 -7.20 -3.96 -7.17
N SER A 81 -7.77 -4.68 -6.20
CA SER A 81 -9.20 -4.97 -6.11
C SER A 81 -9.86 -4.16 -5.00
N LYS A 82 -11.18 -3.96 -5.12
CA LYS A 82 -11.99 -3.47 -4.01
C LYS A 82 -12.28 -4.60 -3.03
N THR A 83 -12.17 -4.32 -1.74
CA THR A 83 -12.35 -5.32 -0.68
C THR A 83 -13.74 -5.92 -0.64
N PHE A 84 -14.77 -5.17 -1.06
CA PHE A 84 -16.17 -5.57 -1.00
C PHE A 84 -16.67 -6.37 -2.21
N ASP A 85 -15.95 -6.33 -3.34
CA ASP A 85 -16.40 -6.99 -4.57
C ASP A 85 -15.40 -8.07 -5.02
N ARG A 86 -14.09 -7.78 -5.02
CA ARG A 86 -13.02 -8.66 -5.52
C ARG A 86 -13.19 -9.18 -6.96
N ILE A 87 -14.25 -8.79 -7.67
CA ILE A 87 -14.51 -9.21 -9.05
C ILE A 87 -13.64 -8.42 -10.04
N ASP A 88 -13.45 -7.11 -9.79
CA ASP A 88 -12.73 -6.22 -10.70
C ASP A 88 -11.37 -5.76 -10.14
N ALA A 89 -10.29 -6.31 -10.70
CA ALA A 89 -8.93 -5.83 -10.46
C ALA A 89 -8.59 -4.67 -11.42
N LYS A 90 -8.26 -3.51 -10.85
CA LYS A 90 -7.77 -2.34 -11.60
C LYS A 90 -6.25 -2.34 -11.67
N ARG A 91 -5.71 -2.11 -12.87
CA ARG A 91 -4.28 -1.99 -13.12
C ARG A 91 -3.80 -0.55 -12.89
N TYR A 92 -2.72 -0.40 -12.15
CA TYR A 92 -1.97 0.85 -12.00
C TYR A 92 -0.49 0.61 -12.36
N ARG A 93 0.19 1.67 -12.81
CA ARG A 93 1.63 1.67 -13.07
C ARG A 93 2.34 2.50 -12.01
N THR A 94 3.45 2.00 -11.51
CA THR A 94 4.29 2.71 -10.54
C THR A 94 5.76 2.36 -10.71
N ASP A 95 6.65 3.28 -10.35
CA ASP A 95 8.10 3.05 -10.38
C ASP A 95 8.58 2.30 -9.14
N ALA A 96 7.85 2.42 -8.02
CA ALA A 96 8.22 1.83 -6.74
C ALA A 96 6.99 1.41 -5.93
N LEU A 97 7.11 0.28 -5.22
CA LEU A 97 6.11 -0.19 -4.29
C LEU A 97 6.75 -0.28 -2.89
N VAL A 98 6.13 0.40 -1.92
CA VAL A 98 6.54 0.33 -0.51
C VAL A 98 5.47 -0.45 0.25
N ILE A 99 5.85 -1.60 0.81
CA ILE A 99 4.97 -2.41 1.67
C ILE A 99 5.32 -2.11 3.12
N ILE A 100 4.35 -1.56 3.85
CA ILE A 100 4.49 -1.30 5.28
C ILE A 100 3.68 -2.38 6.00
N PRO A 101 4.33 -3.34 6.67
CA PRO A 101 3.61 -4.34 7.44
C PRO A 101 2.88 -3.63 8.58
N THR A 102 1.57 -3.80 8.62
CA THR A 102 0.77 -3.49 9.81
C THR A 102 0.71 -4.77 10.62
N ASP A 103 1.40 -4.81 11.75
CA ASP A 103 1.20 -5.90 12.71
C ASP A 103 -0.30 -5.95 13.04
N PRO A 104 -0.93 -7.14 13.03
CA PRO A 104 -2.28 -7.26 13.51
C PRO A 104 -2.25 -6.97 15.01
N VAL A 105 -2.62 -5.75 15.39
CA VAL A 105 -2.89 -5.38 16.77
C VAL A 105 -4.06 -6.26 17.23
N GLY A 106 -3.75 -7.41 17.83
CA GLY A 106 -4.76 -8.37 18.26
C GLY A 106 -4.34 -9.82 18.52
N ASN A 107 -3.09 -10.25 18.26
CA ASN A 107 -2.61 -11.54 18.76
C ASN A 107 -1.32 -11.36 19.58
N THR A 108 -1.48 -11.00 20.85
CA THR A 108 -0.61 -11.56 21.90
C THR A 108 -0.89 -13.06 22.02
N SER A 109 -0.56 -13.85 20.99
CA SER A 109 -0.21 -15.23 21.21
C SER A 109 1.29 -15.22 21.52
N LEU A 110 1.58 -15.27 22.82
CA LEU A 110 2.82 -15.77 23.35
C LEU A 110 3.23 -16.98 22.49
N ALA A 111 4.19 -16.80 21.59
CA ALA A 111 4.88 -17.91 20.95
C ALA A 111 5.69 -18.58 22.06
N THR A 112 5.01 -19.34 22.92
CA THR A 112 5.63 -20.23 23.86
C THR A 112 6.26 -21.30 22.98
N HIS A 113 7.55 -21.14 22.80
CA HIS A 113 8.45 -22.09 22.17
C HIS A 113 8.32 -23.42 22.93
N ARG A 114 7.34 -24.26 22.59
CA ARG A 114 7.39 -25.68 22.93
C ARG A 114 8.33 -26.33 21.94
N SER A 115 9.63 -26.17 22.23
CA SER A 115 10.62 -27.18 21.85
C SER A 115 10.23 -28.47 22.58
N GLY A 116 9.42 -29.29 21.92
CA GLY A 116 9.18 -30.69 22.27
C GLY A 116 9.96 -31.57 21.32
N LEU A 117 11.27 -31.67 21.56
CA LEU A 117 12.06 -32.84 21.19
C LEU A 117 12.38 -33.52 22.51
N GLU A 118 11.55 -34.49 22.91
CA GLU A 118 11.91 -35.75 23.58
C GLU A 118 10.80 -36.77 23.29
#